data_AF-A0A1M4N5G8-F1
#
_entry.id   AF-A0A1M4N5G8-F1
#
_cell.length_a   1.000
_cell.length_b   1.000
_cell.length_c   1.000
_cell.angle_alpha   90.00
_cell.angle_beta   90.00
_cell.angle_gamma   90.00
#
_symmetry.space_group_name_H-M   'P 1'
#
loop_
_entity.id
_entity.type
_entity.pdbx_description
1 polymer ?
#
loop_
_entity_poly.entity_id
_entity_poly.type
_entity_poly.pdbx_seq_one_letter_code
_entity_poly.pdbx_strand_id
1 'polypeptide(L)'
;MTGSTSRYMFAAALGAVALGIGGVMQYGPIKMLSTSADAEMPNLPIDPEYVQLAAIPLEVLHDVTELSSQPEPTVVPQAMAQPVNECEISMTADPAAAAMVSVSIKAPCHADTPVTLHHNGLMFTESTDDRGNLRLDVPALAENALFMADFGGTDVAVAATDVSSFIFYDRAVVQWQGQSGLELHAREFSEEYSGPSHVWREAARNTNVAATGKGGMLIRLGNANLPHARLAEIYTYPSLTSDNAGDVLLSVEAQVTTGNCAQDVNAQILQTNGSDRVRVQDVLISVPECDAVGELLVLQNVLDDLKIAAR
;
A
#
# COMPACT_ATOMS: atom_id res chain seq x y z
N MET A 1 -51.50 56.00 37.21
CA MET A 1 -50.46 56.83 37.86
C MET A 1 -49.76 55.96 38.90
N THR A 2 -48.43 55.89 38.80
CA THR A 2 -47.43 55.42 39.79
C THR A 2 -47.53 53.97 40.29
N GLY A 3 -46.50 53.12 40.24
CA GLY A 3 -45.11 53.31 39.88
C GLY A 3 -44.39 51.96 39.83
N SER A 4 -43.35 51.90 39.01
CA SER A 4 -42.46 50.76 38.76
C SER A 4 -41.40 50.63 39.84
N THR A 5 -40.82 49.42 39.92
CA THR A 5 -39.44 49.06 40.31
C THR A 5 -39.32 48.20 41.57
N SER A 6 -38.91 46.94 41.38
CA SER A 6 -37.57 46.50 41.77
C SER A 6 -37.33 45.06 41.29
N ARG A 7 -36.25 44.89 40.53
CA ARG A 7 -35.78 43.61 39.98
C ARG A 7 -34.70 43.04 40.90
N TYR A 8 -34.56 41.72 40.85
CA TYR A 8 -33.46 40.89 41.37
C TYR A 8 -33.49 40.64 42.88
N MET A 9 -33.72 39.37 43.26
CA MET A 9 -32.94 38.64 44.26
C MET A 9 -33.22 37.13 44.10
N PHE A 10 -32.18 36.44 43.62
CA PHE A 10 -31.77 35.06 43.91
C PHE A 10 -32.59 33.85 43.45
N ALA A 11 -32.09 33.30 42.34
CA ALA A 11 -32.22 31.92 41.92
C ALA A 11 -31.63 30.95 42.96
N ALA A 12 -32.39 29.92 43.31
CA ALA A 12 -31.93 28.77 44.07
C ALA A 12 -32.54 27.51 43.45
N ALA A 13 -31.76 26.75 42.68
CA ALA A 13 -32.11 25.38 42.30
C ALA A 13 -30.88 24.60 41.80
N LEU A 14 -30.54 23.56 42.56
CA LEU A 14 -29.79 22.35 42.21
C LEU A 14 -28.29 22.46 41.86
N GLY A 15 -27.47 22.29 42.90
CA GLY A 15 -26.06 21.90 42.81
C GLY A 15 -25.88 20.39 42.98
N ALA A 16 -25.20 19.82 41.98
CA ALA A 16 -24.67 18.48 41.77
C ALA A 16 -24.39 17.55 42.99
N VAL A 17 -24.87 16.31 42.83
CA VAL A 17 -24.37 15.08 43.46
C VAL A 17 -23.57 14.31 42.41
N ALA A 18 -22.29 14.04 42.65
CA ALA A 18 -21.55 12.81 42.28
C ALA A 18 -20.03 13.06 42.33
N LEU A 19 -19.44 12.87 43.51
CA LEU A 19 -18.01 12.59 43.70
C LEU A 19 -17.89 11.06 43.73
N GLY A 20 -17.17 10.48 42.76
CA GLY A 20 -16.89 9.06 42.73
C GLY A 20 -15.75 8.74 41.77
N ILE A 21 -14.63 8.29 42.36
CA ILE A 21 -13.55 7.48 41.78
C ILE A 21 -12.74 8.09 40.61
N GLY A 22 -11.86 9.03 40.93
CA GLY A 22 -10.61 9.24 40.19
C GLY A 22 -9.43 8.73 41.01
N GLY A 23 -8.66 7.76 40.50
CA GLY A 23 -7.43 7.32 41.18
C GLY A 23 -6.95 5.91 40.85
N VAL A 24 -6.75 5.57 39.57
CA VAL A 24 -5.89 4.47 39.16
C VAL A 24 -5.12 4.91 37.90
N MET A 25 -3.90 4.42 37.75
CA MET A 25 -2.89 4.68 36.70
C MET A 25 -1.80 5.66 37.13
N GLN A 26 -1.11 5.31 38.22
CA GLN A 26 0.24 5.78 38.48
C GLN A 26 1.20 5.10 37.51
N TYR A 27 1.76 5.89 36.61
CA TYR A 27 2.85 5.53 35.69
C TYR A 27 4.04 4.93 36.45
N GLY A 28 4.35 3.66 36.19
CA GLY A 28 5.64 3.06 36.51
C GLY A 28 6.62 3.27 35.36
N PRO A 29 7.92 3.52 35.61
CA PRO A 29 8.91 3.64 34.55
C PRO A 29 9.16 2.27 33.89
N ILE A 30 8.90 2.17 32.59
CA ILE A 30 9.32 1.05 31.76
C ILE A 30 10.86 1.07 31.72
N LYS A 31 11.50 0.12 32.41
CA LYS A 31 12.93 -0.15 32.23
C LYS A 31 13.10 -0.86 30.88
N MET A 32 13.57 -0.14 29.88
CA MET A 32 14.08 -0.72 28.64
C MET A 32 15.38 -1.48 28.95
N LEU A 33 15.32 -2.82 28.97
CA LEU A 33 16.52 -3.64 28.82
C LEU A 33 16.88 -3.63 27.33
N SER A 34 17.87 -2.81 26.98
CA SER A 34 18.58 -2.96 25.71
C SER A 34 19.49 -4.17 25.84
N THR A 35 19.12 -5.28 25.21
CA THR A 35 20.07 -6.35 24.88
C THR A 35 20.50 -6.09 23.45
N SER A 36 21.73 -5.60 23.28
CA SER A 36 22.46 -5.66 22.03
C SER A 36 22.95 -7.10 21.87
N ALA A 37 22.24 -7.90 21.09
CA ALA A 37 22.79 -9.14 20.56
C ALA A 37 23.51 -8.78 19.26
N ASP A 38 24.84 -8.66 19.34
CA ASP A 38 25.71 -8.68 18.18
C ASP A 38 25.54 -10.04 17.48
N ALA A 39 24.76 -10.06 16.40
CA ALA A 39 24.70 -11.20 15.51
C ALA A 39 25.89 -11.11 14.54
N GLU A 40 27.00 -11.73 14.95
CA GLU A 40 28.15 -11.97 14.09
C GLU A 40 27.72 -12.92 12.96
N MET A 41 27.75 -12.44 11.71
CA MET A 41 27.46 -13.27 10.55
C MET A 41 28.57 -14.32 10.38
N PRO A 42 28.23 -15.61 10.17
CA PRO A 42 29.23 -16.62 9.85
C PRO A 42 29.84 -16.33 8.47
N ASN A 43 31.13 -16.05 8.46
CA ASN A 43 31.92 -15.90 7.25
C ASN A 43 32.05 -17.28 6.57
N LEU A 44 31.43 -17.45 5.40
CA LEU A 44 31.56 -18.67 4.62
C LEU A 44 32.97 -18.72 4.00
N PRO A 45 33.72 -19.81 4.18
CA PRO A 45 35.04 -19.94 3.57
C PRO A 45 34.90 -20.04 2.05
N ILE A 46 35.45 -19.06 1.34
CA ILE A 46 35.66 -19.12 -0.10
C ILE A 46 36.88 -20.02 -0.32
N ASP A 47 36.64 -21.27 -0.70
CA ASP A 47 37.68 -22.22 -1.08
C ASP A 47 38.32 -21.76 -2.39
N PRO A 48 39.63 -21.43 -2.44
CA PRO A 48 40.27 -20.87 -3.63
C PRO A 48 40.58 -21.90 -4.74
N GLU A 49 40.04 -23.11 -4.68
CA GLU A 49 40.46 -24.21 -5.58
C GLU A 49 39.57 -24.44 -6.82
N TYR A 50 39.03 -23.38 -7.44
CA TYR A 50 38.46 -23.48 -8.79
C TYR A 50 38.75 -22.25 -9.65
N VAL A 51 40.04 -21.95 -9.87
CA VAL A 51 40.49 -21.15 -11.01
C VAL A 51 41.65 -21.88 -11.70
N GLN A 52 41.32 -22.90 -12.49
CA GLN A 52 42.23 -23.40 -13.52
C GLN A 52 41.85 -22.76 -14.85
N LEU A 53 42.29 -21.52 -15.02
CA LEU A 53 42.50 -20.97 -16.37
C LEU A 53 43.77 -21.64 -16.91
N ALA A 54 43.61 -22.49 -17.91
CA ALA A 54 44.72 -23.10 -18.62
C ALA A 54 45.63 -22.00 -19.19
N ALA A 55 46.87 -21.94 -18.72
CA ALA A 55 47.94 -21.14 -19.29
C ALA A 55 48.35 -21.75 -20.65
N ILE A 56 48.27 -20.96 -21.72
CA ILE A 56 48.79 -21.34 -23.03
C ILE A 56 50.24 -20.83 -23.10
N PRO A 57 51.24 -21.67 -23.40
CA PRO A 57 52.60 -21.18 -23.62
C PRO A 57 52.68 -20.47 -24.97
N LEU A 58 53.19 -19.25 -24.96
CA LEU A 58 53.54 -18.50 -26.15
C LEU A 58 54.99 -18.82 -26.50
N GLU A 59 55.21 -19.73 -27.45
CA GLU A 59 56.45 -19.73 -28.25
C GLU A 59 56.38 -20.76 -29.40
N VAL A 60 56.50 -20.24 -30.63
CA VAL A 60 57.57 -20.50 -31.60
C VAL A 60 57.01 -20.40 -33.03
N LEU A 61 57.47 -19.36 -33.71
CA LEU A 61 57.37 -19.14 -35.15
C LEU A 61 58.24 -20.19 -35.88
N HIS A 62 57.63 -21.17 -36.55
CA HIS A 62 58.30 -21.93 -37.61
C HIS A 62 57.31 -22.32 -38.72
N ASP A 63 57.76 -21.99 -39.94
CA ASP A 63 57.49 -22.65 -41.21
C ASP A 63 56.09 -22.51 -41.84
N VAL A 64 56.00 -21.58 -42.79
CA VAL A 64 54.95 -21.56 -43.82
C VAL A 64 55.36 -22.51 -44.93
N THR A 65 54.81 -23.73 -44.90
CA THR A 65 54.74 -24.60 -46.07
C THR A 65 53.30 -25.03 -46.28
N GLU A 66 52.78 -24.70 -47.47
CA GLU A 66 51.44 -25.00 -47.95
C GLU A 66 51.09 -26.48 -47.80
N LEU A 67 49.93 -26.78 -47.21
CA LEU A 67 49.15 -27.95 -47.61
C LEU A 67 47.66 -27.59 -47.56
N SER A 68 47.09 -27.44 -48.75
CA SER A 68 45.65 -27.37 -49.00
C SER A 68 44.96 -28.56 -48.35
N SER A 69 44.14 -28.30 -47.33
CA SER A 69 43.15 -29.24 -46.82
C SER A 69 41.84 -28.47 -46.62
N GLN A 70 40.82 -28.87 -47.38
CA GLN A 70 39.46 -28.37 -47.24
C GLN A 70 38.98 -28.68 -45.81
N PRO A 71 38.51 -27.70 -45.03
CA PRO A 71 37.91 -28.01 -43.75
C PRO A 71 36.65 -28.84 -43.99
N GLU A 72 36.60 -30.04 -43.42
CA GLU A 72 35.37 -30.80 -43.25
C GLU A 72 34.36 -29.91 -42.51
N PRO A 73 33.07 -29.97 -42.86
CA PRO A 73 32.06 -29.20 -42.15
C PRO A 73 31.99 -29.74 -40.72
N THR A 74 32.58 -28.99 -39.78
CA THR A 74 32.35 -29.20 -38.36
C THR A 74 30.86 -29.04 -38.10
N VAL A 75 30.18 -30.16 -37.89
CA VAL A 75 28.80 -30.17 -37.40
C VAL A 75 28.84 -29.57 -36.01
N VAL A 76 28.56 -28.27 -35.92
CA VAL A 76 28.31 -27.61 -34.63
C VAL A 76 27.09 -28.30 -34.05
N PRO A 77 27.17 -28.91 -32.85
CA PRO A 77 25.99 -29.44 -32.20
C PRO A 77 24.97 -28.30 -32.12
N GLN A 78 23.83 -28.45 -32.81
CA GLN A 78 22.73 -27.52 -32.66
C GLN A 78 22.39 -27.52 -31.17
N ALA A 79 22.61 -26.39 -30.50
CA ALA A 79 22.15 -26.21 -29.14
C ALA A 79 20.66 -26.54 -29.13
N MET A 80 20.30 -27.64 -28.47
CA MET A 80 18.90 -28.02 -28.32
C MET A 80 18.21 -26.82 -27.67
N ALA A 81 17.20 -26.25 -28.34
CA ALA A 81 16.40 -25.20 -27.76
C ALA A 81 15.88 -25.72 -26.41
N GLN A 82 16.21 -25.01 -25.34
CA GLN A 82 15.67 -25.33 -24.02
C GLN A 82 14.14 -25.32 -24.13
N PRO A 83 13.43 -26.29 -23.52
CA PRO A 83 11.98 -26.26 -23.53
C PRO A 83 11.52 -24.95 -22.92
N VAL A 84 10.78 -24.15 -23.69
CA VAL A 84 10.15 -22.93 -23.18
C VAL A 84 9.15 -23.39 -22.14
N ASN A 85 9.26 -22.90 -20.91
CA ASN A 85 8.22 -23.15 -19.92
C ASN A 85 7.00 -22.31 -20.32
N GLU A 86 6.04 -22.95 -20.99
CA GLU A 86 4.83 -22.30 -21.49
C GLU A 86 3.97 -21.69 -20.38
N CYS A 87 4.18 -22.11 -19.12
CA CYS A 87 3.51 -21.59 -17.93
C CYS A 87 4.36 -20.62 -17.11
N GLU A 88 5.47 -20.10 -17.63
CA GLU A 88 6.31 -19.17 -16.88
C GLU A 88 5.52 -17.92 -16.43
N ILE A 89 5.49 -17.68 -15.13
CA ILE A 89 4.90 -16.49 -14.52
C ILE A 89 5.99 -15.42 -14.46
N SER A 90 5.69 -14.23 -14.97
CA SER A 90 6.59 -13.08 -14.90
C SER A 90 5.84 -11.83 -14.44
N MET A 91 6.53 -10.94 -13.75
CA MET A 91 6.01 -9.66 -13.29
C MET A 91 7.05 -8.57 -13.49
N THR A 92 6.60 -7.39 -13.93
CA THR A 92 7.40 -6.16 -13.98
C THR A 92 6.75 -5.08 -13.13
N ALA A 93 7.57 -4.15 -12.66
CA ALA A 93 7.17 -3.01 -11.84
C ALA A 93 7.93 -1.77 -12.33
N ASP A 94 7.23 -0.84 -12.97
CA ASP A 94 7.82 0.35 -13.58
C ASP A 94 7.35 1.61 -12.87
N PRO A 95 8.23 2.51 -12.38
CA PRO A 95 7.83 3.73 -11.71
C PRO A 95 7.10 4.68 -12.67
N ALA A 96 6.10 5.39 -12.14
CA ALA A 96 5.26 6.31 -12.88
C ALA A 96 5.02 7.61 -12.08
N ALA A 97 4.36 8.58 -12.73
CA ALA A 97 4.07 9.88 -12.12
C ALA A 97 3.27 9.75 -10.81
N ALA A 98 3.44 10.72 -9.91
CA ALA A 98 2.86 10.72 -8.57
C ALA A 98 3.23 9.51 -7.69
N ALA A 99 4.48 9.03 -7.78
CA ALA A 99 4.96 7.86 -7.05
C ALA A 99 4.04 6.63 -7.22
N MET A 100 3.55 6.43 -8.44
CA MET A 100 2.80 5.25 -8.85
C MET A 100 3.76 4.21 -9.42
N VAL A 101 3.32 2.96 -9.49
CA VAL A 101 4.05 1.86 -10.12
C VAL A 101 3.12 1.14 -11.07
N SER A 102 3.47 1.07 -12.35
CA SER A 102 2.77 0.25 -13.33
C SER A 102 3.23 -1.19 -13.15
N VAL A 103 2.34 -2.04 -12.64
CA VAL A 103 2.58 -3.47 -12.46
C VAL A 103 2.00 -4.21 -13.65
N SER A 104 2.81 -5.07 -14.27
CA SER A 104 2.37 -5.95 -15.36
C SER A 104 2.73 -7.38 -15.03
N ILE A 105 1.75 -8.27 -15.06
CA ILE A 105 1.91 -9.71 -14.81
C ILE A 105 1.53 -10.46 -16.07
N LYS A 106 2.31 -11.49 -16.41
CA LYS A 106 2.04 -12.46 -17.46
C LYS A 106 2.16 -13.87 -16.86
N ALA A 107 1.05 -14.60 -16.86
CA ALA A 107 0.91 -15.92 -16.25
C ALA A 107 0.05 -16.80 -17.18
N PRO A 108 0.58 -17.31 -18.30
CA PRO A 108 -0.22 -17.88 -19.38
C PRO A 108 -1.13 -19.07 -18.98
N CYS A 109 -0.78 -19.79 -17.90
CA CYS A 109 -1.55 -20.92 -17.37
C CYS A 109 -2.53 -20.53 -16.25
N HIS A 110 -2.62 -19.24 -15.91
CA HIS A 110 -3.51 -18.68 -14.92
C HIS A 110 -4.47 -17.68 -15.59
N ALA A 111 -5.24 -18.13 -16.58
CA ALA A 111 -6.31 -17.31 -17.17
C ALA A 111 -7.49 -17.18 -16.22
N ASP A 112 -8.15 -16.02 -16.20
CA ASP A 112 -9.33 -15.72 -15.35
C ASP A 112 -9.15 -16.14 -13.88
N THR A 113 -7.93 -15.99 -13.37
CA THR A 113 -7.52 -16.52 -12.07
C THR A 113 -7.34 -15.38 -11.06
N PRO A 114 -7.91 -15.49 -9.85
CA PRO A 114 -7.63 -14.56 -8.76
C PRO A 114 -6.14 -14.52 -8.42
N VAL A 115 -5.60 -13.32 -8.26
CA VAL A 115 -4.23 -13.07 -7.84
C VAL A 115 -4.22 -12.00 -6.73
N THR A 116 -3.60 -12.30 -5.61
CA THR A 116 -3.44 -11.33 -4.51
C THR A 116 -2.08 -10.65 -4.64
N LEU A 117 -2.11 -9.33 -4.77
CA LEU A 117 -0.90 -8.52 -4.80
C LEU A 117 -0.58 -8.01 -3.40
N HIS A 118 0.69 -8.09 -3.02
CA HIS A 118 1.25 -7.62 -1.77
C HIS A 118 2.30 -6.54 -2.00
N HIS A 119 2.22 -5.45 -1.24
CA HIS A 119 3.19 -4.36 -1.30
C HIS A 119 3.26 -3.56 0.01
N ASN A 120 4.35 -3.70 0.77
CA ASN A 120 4.58 -2.96 2.02
C ASN A 120 3.36 -2.91 2.97
N GLY A 121 2.71 -4.05 3.17
CA GLY A 121 1.49 -4.20 3.97
C GLY A 121 0.18 -4.06 3.19
N LEU A 122 0.17 -3.37 2.05
CA LEU A 122 -0.98 -3.32 1.14
C LEU A 122 -1.25 -4.72 0.57
N MET A 123 -2.51 -5.13 0.57
CA MET A 123 -2.98 -6.40 0.04
C MET A 123 -4.31 -6.21 -0.68
N PHE A 124 -4.37 -6.58 -1.96
CA PHE A 124 -5.61 -6.52 -2.75
C PHE A 124 -5.65 -7.65 -3.77
N THR A 125 -6.86 -8.09 -4.13
CA THR A 125 -7.06 -9.24 -5.02
C THR A 125 -7.63 -8.78 -6.36
N GLU A 126 -6.91 -9.05 -7.45
CA GLU A 126 -7.36 -8.84 -8.82
C GLU A 126 -7.62 -10.19 -9.51
N SER A 127 -8.05 -10.14 -10.78
CA SER A 127 -8.11 -11.31 -11.66
C SER A 127 -7.27 -11.04 -12.90
N THR A 128 -6.52 -12.04 -13.36
CA THR A 128 -5.95 -12.02 -14.71
C THR A 128 -7.03 -12.09 -15.78
N ASP A 129 -6.69 -11.68 -17.00
CA ASP A 129 -7.52 -11.83 -18.19
C ASP A 129 -7.54 -13.27 -18.74
N ASP A 130 -8.29 -13.47 -19.82
CA ASP A 130 -8.44 -14.74 -20.55
C ASP A 130 -7.13 -15.32 -21.11
N ARG A 131 -6.05 -14.54 -21.10
CA ARG A 131 -4.70 -14.91 -21.54
C ARG A 131 -3.70 -14.90 -20.38
N GLY A 132 -4.16 -14.75 -19.14
CA GLY A 132 -3.31 -14.75 -17.95
C GLY A 132 -2.52 -13.46 -17.74
N ASN A 133 -2.95 -12.34 -18.33
CA ASN A 133 -2.30 -11.05 -18.15
C ASN A 133 -3.05 -10.18 -17.15
N LEU A 134 -2.32 -9.35 -16.41
CA LEU A 134 -2.89 -8.32 -15.55
C LEU A 134 -2.01 -7.08 -15.64
N ARG A 135 -2.63 -5.89 -15.79
CA ARG A 135 -1.93 -4.61 -15.75
C ARG A 135 -2.72 -3.59 -14.94
N LEU A 136 -2.05 -2.90 -14.02
CA LEU A 136 -2.64 -1.90 -13.14
C LEU A 136 -1.58 -0.93 -12.64
N ASP A 137 -2.01 0.24 -12.17
CA ASP A 137 -1.14 1.20 -11.50
C ASP A 137 -1.39 1.18 -10.00
N VAL A 138 -0.34 0.95 -9.22
CA VAL A 138 -0.40 0.82 -7.76
C VAL A 138 0.37 1.96 -7.09
N PRO A 139 -0.21 2.66 -6.10
CA PRO A 139 0.53 3.63 -5.30
C PRO A 139 1.65 2.92 -4.50
N ALA A 140 2.92 3.29 -4.73
CA ALA A 140 4.05 2.91 -3.87
C ALA A 140 3.90 3.38 -2.40
N LEU A 141 4.05 2.47 -1.44
CA LEU A 141 4.08 2.73 -0.01
C LEU A 141 5.52 2.68 0.56
N ALA A 142 6.53 2.60 -0.30
CA ALA A 142 7.96 2.70 0.02
C ALA A 142 8.73 3.22 -1.20
N GLU A 143 9.90 3.84 -0.97
CA GLU A 143 10.84 4.21 -2.02
C GLU A 143 11.36 2.96 -2.75
N ASN A 144 11.81 1.96 -1.99
CA ASN A 144 12.17 0.65 -2.53
C ASN A 144 10.94 -0.24 -2.59
N ALA A 145 10.23 -0.21 -3.70
CA ALA A 145 8.93 -0.86 -3.83
C ALA A 145 9.08 -2.32 -4.28
N LEU A 146 8.81 -3.25 -3.37
CA LEU A 146 8.70 -4.69 -3.66
C LEU A 146 7.24 -5.08 -3.82
N PHE A 147 6.92 -5.73 -4.93
CA PHE A 147 5.60 -6.31 -5.24
C PHE A 147 5.72 -7.83 -5.29
N MET A 148 4.72 -8.50 -4.74
CA MET A 148 4.54 -9.95 -4.86
C MET A 148 3.12 -10.24 -5.34
N ALA A 149 2.99 -11.09 -6.36
CA ALA A 149 1.73 -11.60 -6.86
C ALA A 149 1.60 -13.07 -6.45
N ASP A 150 0.56 -13.40 -5.69
CA ASP A 150 0.26 -14.74 -5.19
C ASP A 150 -0.99 -15.30 -5.89
N PHE A 151 -0.82 -16.37 -6.65
CA PHE A 151 -1.89 -17.11 -7.34
C PHE A 151 -2.45 -18.26 -6.50
N GLY A 152 -1.94 -18.45 -5.28
CA GLY A 152 -2.20 -19.59 -4.41
C GLY A 152 -1.19 -20.73 -4.61
N GLY A 153 -1.00 -21.54 -3.56
CA GLY A 153 -0.09 -22.68 -3.60
C GLY A 153 1.38 -22.26 -3.66
N THR A 154 2.07 -22.62 -4.74
CA THR A 154 3.51 -22.32 -4.94
C THR A 154 3.75 -21.26 -6.02
N ASP A 155 2.69 -20.79 -6.68
CA ASP A 155 2.78 -19.97 -7.87
C ASP A 155 2.82 -18.49 -7.46
N VAL A 156 4.03 -17.93 -7.49
CA VAL A 156 4.30 -16.55 -7.09
C VAL A 156 5.19 -15.84 -8.10
N ALA A 157 4.98 -14.54 -8.27
CA ALA A 157 5.89 -13.68 -9.00
C ALA A 157 6.28 -12.47 -8.15
N VAL A 158 7.52 -11.99 -8.35
CA VAL A 158 8.08 -10.87 -7.59
C VAL A 158 8.71 -9.88 -8.56
N ALA A 159 8.51 -8.59 -8.29
CA ALA A 159 9.14 -7.50 -9.01
C ALA A 159 9.47 -6.38 -8.03
N ALA A 160 10.58 -5.69 -8.25
CA ALA A 160 11.02 -4.59 -7.41
C ALA A 160 11.37 -3.39 -8.28
N THR A 161 11.18 -2.19 -7.74
CA THR A 161 11.53 -0.94 -8.43
C THR A 161 11.85 0.18 -7.45
N ASP A 162 12.65 1.14 -7.89
CA ASP A 162 12.96 2.36 -7.13
C ASP A 162 11.96 3.47 -7.48
N VAL A 163 11.34 4.04 -6.46
CA VAL A 163 10.36 5.11 -6.56
C VAL A 163 10.87 6.31 -5.77
N SER A 164 12.01 6.87 -6.17
CA SER A 164 12.61 8.08 -5.56
C SER A 164 11.65 9.27 -5.34
N SER A 165 10.56 9.36 -6.10
CA SER A 165 9.52 10.38 -5.89
C SER A 165 8.58 10.11 -4.71
N PHE A 166 8.66 8.95 -4.06
CA PHE A 166 7.81 8.53 -2.94
C PHE A 166 7.81 9.54 -1.79
N ILE A 167 8.97 10.09 -1.44
CA ILE A 167 9.13 11.08 -0.36
C ILE A 167 8.25 12.32 -0.50
N PHE A 168 7.80 12.65 -1.73
CA PHE A 168 6.96 13.82 -1.97
C PHE A 168 5.48 13.60 -1.62
N TYR A 169 5.08 12.36 -1.27
CA TYR A 169 3.69 11.99 -1.07
C TYR A 169 3.44 11.34 0.29
N ASP A 170 2.40 11.82 0.97
CA ASP A 170 1.81 11.12 2.12
C ASP A 170 0.64 10.27 1.63
N ARG A 171 0.48 9.10 2.24
CA ARG A 171 -0.58 8.16 1.87
C ARG A 171 -1.31 7.65 3.08
N ALA A 172 -2.62 7.51 2.91
CA ALA A 172 -3.50 6.83 3.84
C ALA A 172 -4.22 5.71 3.09
N VAL A 173 -4.22 4.53 3.67
CA VAL A 173 -4.85 3.33 3.13
C VAL A 173 -5.82 2.81 4.16
N VAL A 174 -7.00 2.42 3.71
CA VAL A 174 -7.86 1.48 4.44
C VAL A 174 -8.05 0.26 3.55
N GLN A 175 -7.80 -0.92 4.11
CA GLN A 175 -7.95 -2.19 3.41
C GLN A 175 -8.80 -3.17 4.22
N TRP A 176 -9.56 -4.01 3.53
CA TRP A 176 -10.51 -4.94 4.14
C TRP A 176 -10.73 -6.15 3.22
N GLN A 177 -11.52 -7.11 3.69
CA GLN A 177 -11.90 -8.28 2.92
C GLN A 177 -13.42 -8.31 2.69
N GLY A 178 -13.84 -8.62 1.47
CA GLY A 178 -15.26 -8.78 1.12
C GLY A 178 -16.06 -7.48 1.15
N GLN A 179 -17.36 -7.60 1.38
CA GLN A 179 -18.29 -6.47 1.37
C GLN A 179 -18.35 -5.81 2.76
N SER A 180 -17.57 -4.76 2.96
CA SER A 180 -17.50 -4.04 4.24
C SER A 180 -18.31 -2.75 4.29
N GLY A 181 -18.66 -2.18 3.14
CA GLY A 181 -19.21 -0.83 3.05
C GLY A 181 -18.21 0.29 3.40
N LEU A 182 -16.93 -0.04 3.59
CA LEU A 182 -15.90 0.92 4.01
C LEU A 182 -15.49 1.88 2.89
N GLU A 183 -15.24 3.12 3.29
CA GLU A 183 -14.83 4.24 2.47
C GLU A 183 -13.77 5.07 3.18
N LEU A 184 -12.77 5.50 2.42
CA LEU A 184 -11.80 6.49 2.85
C LEU A 184 -12.24 7.88 2.41
N HIS A 185 -12.31 8.79 3.37
CA HIS A 185 -12.65 10.19 3.14
C HIS A 185 -11.49 11.08 3.55
N ALA A 186 -11.14 12.00 2.65
CA ALA A 186 -10.14 13.04 2.89
C ALA A 186 -10.75 14.41 2.60
N ARG A 187 -10.89 15.24 3.64
CA ARG A 187 -11.36 16.63 3.49
C ARG A 187 -10.16 17.55 3.53
N GLU A 188 -9.81 18.11 2.38
CA GLU A 188 -8.66 18.99 2.21
C GLU A 188 -9.04 20.42 2.60
N PHE A 189 -8.31 21.01 3.54
CA PHE A 189 -8.33 22.44 3.87
C PHE A 189 -9.69 23.04 4.23
N SER A 190 -10.66 22.18 4.54
CA SER A 190 -12.02 22.56 4.87
C SER A 190 -12.60 21.57 5.86
N GLU A 191 -13.33 22.09 6.82
CA GLU A 191 -14.15 21.28 7.73
C GLU A 191 -15.54 20.98 7.13
N GLU A 192 -15.89 21.60 6.01
CA GLU A 192 -17.16 21.33 5.33
C GLU A 192 -17.17 19.90 4.78
N TYR A 193 -18.16 19.14 5.21
CA TYR A 193 -18.32 17.75 4.78
C TYR A 193 -18.63 17.68 3.28
N SER A 194 -19.57 18.50 2.80
CA SER A 194 -19.88 18.57 1.38
C SER A 194 -19.09 19.70 0.72
N GLY A 195 -18.20 19.39 -0.21
CA GLY A 195 -17.46 20.42 -0.93
C GLY A 195 -16.52 19.88 -1.99
N PRO A 196 -15.97 20.75 -2.85
CA PRO A 196 -15.04 20.35 -3.90
C PRO A 196 -13.71 19.83 -3.34
N SER A 197 -13.41 20.11 -2.06
CA SER A 197 -12.20 19.68 -1.36
C SER A 197 -12.35 18.36 -0.60
N HIS A 198 -13.53 17.72 -0.64
CA HIS A 198 -13.76 16.38 -0.11
C HIS A 198 -13.48 15.32 -1.17
N VAL A 199 -12.43 14.53 -0.96
CA VAL A 199 -12.01 13.43 -1.83
C VAL A 199 -12.41 12.12 -1.16
N TRP A 200 -13.20 11.32 -1.88
CA TRP A 200 -13.70 10.02 -1.48
C TRP A 200 -14.13 9.26 -2.72
N ARG A 201 -14.62 8.02 -2.60
CA ARG A 201 -14.91 7.15 -3.75
C ARG A 201 -15.74 7.81 -4.86
N GLU A 202 -16.78 8.56 -4.51
CA GLU A 202 -17.66 9.22 -5.49
C GLU A 202 -17.20 10.60 -5.94
N ALA A 203 -16.19 11.18 -5.30
CA ALA A 203 -15.52 12.42 -5.70
C ALA A 203 -14.01 12.20 -5.91
N ALA A 204 -13.63 11.01 -6.38
CA ALA A 204 -12.23 10.64 -6.56
C ALA A 204 -11.59 11.51 -7.65
N ARG A 205 -10.39 12.00 -7.35
CA ARG A 205 -9.56 12.74 -8.30
C ARG A 205 -8.48 11.83 -8.88
N ASN A 206 -7.95 12.20 -10.03
CA ASN A 206 -6.96 11.39 -10.75
C ASN A 206 -5.51 11.81 -10.44
N THR A 207 -4.57 11.02 -10.95
CA THR A 207 -3.12 11.16 -10.79
C THR A 207 -2.57 12.53 -11.18
N ASN A 208 -3.19 13.24 -12.12
CA ASN A 208 -2.71 14.56 -12.55
C ASN A 208 -2.81 15.59 -11.41
N VAL A 209 -3.88 15.54 -10.60
CA VAL A 209 -4.09 16.48 -9.49
C VAL A 209 -2.98 16.33 -8.45
N ALA A 210 -2.64 15.10 -8.07
CA ALA A 210 -1.54 14.82 -7.16
C ALA A 210 -0.17 15.14 -7.78
N ALA A 211 0.08 14.73 -9.04
CA ALA A 211 1.35 14.98 -9.72
C ALA A 211 1.68 16.47 -9.90
N THR A 212 0.65 17.32 -9.99
CA THR A 212 0.81 18.77 -10.17
C THR A 212 0.71 19.57 -8.88
N GLY A 213 0.59 18.92 -7.70
CA GLY A 213 0.56 19.60 -6.41
C GLY A 213 -0.76 20.31 -6.08
N LYS A 214 -1.81 20.09 -6.86
CA LYS A 214 -3.08 20.83 -6.73
C LYS A 214 -4.02 20.29 -5.66
N GLY A 215 -3.79 19.06 -5.21
CA GLY A 215 -4.61 18.37 -4.21
C GLY A 215 -4.31 16.88 -4.18
N GLY A 216 -5.04 16.15 -3.35
CA GLY A 216 -4.94 14.71 -3.27
C GLY A 216 -5.80 13.98 -4.30
N MET A 217 -5.55 12.68 -4.39
CA MET A 217 -6.28 11.73 -5.23
C MET A 217 -6.66 10.49 -4.43
N LEU A 218 -7.63 9.73 -4.91
CA LEU A 218 -8.04 8.47 -4.30
C LEU A 218 -8.15 7.38 -5.35
N ILE A 219 -7.51 6.23 -5.10
CA ILE A 219 -7.56 5.03 -5.93
C ILE A 219 -8.17 3.90 -5.10
N ARG A 220 -9.00 3.08 -5.75
CA ARG A 220 -9.49 1.83 -5.21
C ARG A 220 -8.86 0.66 -5.95
N LEU A 221 -8.35 -0.32 -5.20
CA LEU A 221 -7.75 -1.55 -5.72
C LEU A 221 -8.53 -2.76 -5.23
N GLY A 222 -8.51 -3.83 -6.02
CA GLY A 222 -9.17 -5.09 -5.76
C GLY A 222 -10.50 -5.23 -6.51
N ASN A 223 -10.77 -6.46 -6.97
CA ASN A 223 -11.97 -6.83 -7.69
C ASN A 223 -13.05 -7.34 -6.71
N ALA A 224 -14.01 -6.48 -6.39
CA ALA A 224 -15.10 -6.79 -5.45
C ALA A 224 -16.04 -7.93 -5.90
N ASN A 225 -15.94 -8.39 -7.15
CA ASN A 225 -16.74 -9.52 -7.65
C ASN A 225 -16.12 -10.88 -7.32
N LEU A 226 -14.87 -10.91 -6.86
CA LEU A 226 -14.21 -12.15 -6.47
C LEU A 226 -14.63 -12.57 -5.05
N PRO A 227 -14.85 -13.86 -4.79
CA PRO A 227 -15.08 -14.35 -3.45
C PRO A 227 -13.90 -13.99 -2.55
N HIS A 228 -14.18 -13.52 -1.33
CA HIS A 228 -13.16 -13.21 -0.33
C HIS A 228 -12.08 -12.21 -0.79
N ALA A 229 -12.38 -11.38 -1.80
CA ALA A 229 -11.46 -10.39 -2.34
C ALA A 229 -10.95 -9.44 -1.25
N ARG A 230 -9.64 -9.17 -1.28
CA ARG A 230 -9.06 -8.06 -0.54
C ARG A 230 -9.21 -6.78 -1.36
N LEU A 231 -9.66 -5.73 -0.69
CA LEU A 231 -9.94 -4.42 -1.27
C LEU A 231 -9.16 -3.38 -0.48
N ALA A 232 -8.75 -2.31 -1.17
CA ALA A 232 -8.09 -1.18 -0.54
C ALA A 232 -8.51 0.13 -1.20
N GLU A 233 -8.71 1.17 -0.40
CA GLU A 233 -8.78 2.56 -0.86
C GLU A 233 -7.54 3.30 -0.37
N ILE A 234 -6.87 4.00 -1.30
CA ILE A 234 -5.61 4.67 -1.08
C ILE A 234 -5.78 6.14 -1.43
N TYR A 235 -5.72 6.99 -0.43
CA TYR A 235 -5.59 8.43 -0.60
C TYR A 235 -4.11 8.81 -0.70
N THR A 236 -3.78 9.64 -1.69
CA THR A 236 -2.42 10.14 -1.93
C THR A 236 -2.44 11.65 -1.96
N TYR A 237 -1.57 12.28 -1.16
CA TYR A 237 -1.44 13.73 -1.10
C TYR A 237 0.01 14.18 -1.37
N PRO A 238 0.24 15.17 -2.24
CA PRO A 238 1.59 15.69 -2.57
C PRO A 238 2.15 16.62 -1.48
N SER A 239 2.39 16.12 -0.27
CA SER A 239 2.67 16.93 0.92
C SER A 239 3.90 17.85 0.82
N LEU A 240 4.93 17.46 0.05
CA LEU A 240 6.12 18.30 -0.16
C LEU A 240 6.06 19.15 -1.43
N THR A 241 5.11 18.88 -2.33
CA THR A 241 4.96 19.59 -3.60
C THR A 241 3.68 20.41 -3.72
N SER A 242 2.85 20.44 -2.68
CA SER A 242 1.56 21.13 -2.66
C SER A 242 1.67 22.64 -2.88
N ASP A 243 0.69 23.17 -3.61
CA ASP A 243 0.45 24.62 -3.78
C ASP A 243 -0.34 25.22 -2.62
N ASN A 244 -0.92 24.37 -1.75
CA ASN A 244 -1.78 24.77 -0.64
C ASN A 244 -1.16 24.34 0.70
N ALA A 245 -1.60 24.97 1.79
CA ALA A 245 -1.18 24.66 3.15
C ALA A 245 -2.40 24.52 4.06
N GLY A 246 -2.25 23.75 5.13
CA GLY A 246 -3.31 23.47 6.10
C GLY A 246 -3.48 21.98 6.34
N ASP A 247 -4.66 21.60 6.85
CA ASP A 247 -4.92 20.24 7.29
C ASP A 247 -5.73 19.45 6.25
N VAL A 248 -5.42 18.16 6.13
CA VAL A 248 -6.30 17.19 5.46
C VAL A 248 -6.89 16.29 6.54
N LEU A 249 -8.20 16.43 6.76
CA LEU A 249 -8.92 15.65 7.76
C LEU A 249 -9.28 14.29 7.18
N LEU A 250 -8.83 13.22 7.83
CA LEU A 250 -9.05 11.85 7.37
C LEU A 250 -10.12 11.15 8.23
N SER A 251 -11.08 10.51 7.57
CA SER A 251 -12.06 9.63 8.22
C SER A 251 -12.24 8.33 7.44
N VAL A 252 -12.54 7.27 8.17
CA VAL A 252 -13.06 6.03 7.59
C VAL A 252 -14.54 5.96 7.89
N GLU A 253 -15.35 5.69 6.88
CA GLU A 253 -16.80 5.63 7.01
C GLU A 253 -17.30 4.28 6.50
N ALA A 254 -18.38 3.79 7.08
CA ALA A 254 -18.99 2.53 6.67
C ALA A 254 -20.51 2.70 6.61
N GLN A 255 -21.08 2.53 5.41
CA GLN A 255 -22.53 2.45 5.29
C GLN A 255 -23.00 1.06 5.71
N VAL A 256 -24.05 1.00 6.53
CA VAL A 256 -24.73 -0.25 6.87
C VAL A 256 -25.57 -0.70 5.68
N THR A 257 -25.33 -1.93 5.23
CA THR A 257 -25.95 -2.57 4.08
C THR A 257 -26.47 -3.95 4.49
N THR A 258 -27.30 -4.55 3.65
CA THR A 258 -27.73 -5.94 3.85
C THR A 258 -26.58 -6.95 3.79
N GLY A 259 -25.42 -6.56 3.20
CA GLY A 259 -24.24 -7.42 3.08
C GLY A 259 -23.29 -7.38 4.27
N ASN A 260 -23.33 -6.31 5.08
CA ASN A 260 -22.40 -6.09 6.19
C ASN A 260 -23.07 -5.88 7.56
N CYS A 261 -24.42 -5.90 7.68
CA CYS A 261 -25.09 -5.74 8.97
C CYS A 261 -24.87 -6.93 9.92
N ALA A 262 -25.03 -6.69 11.23
CA ALA A 262 -24.96 -7.67 12.31
C ALA A 262 -23.69 -8.53 12.31
N GLN A 263 -22.57 -7.97 11.86
CA GLN A 263 -21.28 -8.65 11.82
C GLN A 263 -20.14 -7.67 12.13
N ASP A 264 -19.02 -8.22 12.58
CA ASP A 264 -17.79 -7.46 12.71
C ASP A 264 -17.05 -7.39 11.38
N VAL A 265 -16.67 -6.18 10.99
CA VAL A 265 -15.82 -5.91 9.84
C VAL A 265 -14.40 -5.70 10.32
N ASN A 266 -13.47 -6.49 9.79
CA ASN A 266 -12.04 -6.30 10.01
C ASN A 266 -11.46 -5.44 8.90
N ALA A 267 -10.78 -4.38 9.30
CA ALA A 267 -10.03 -3.51 8.41
C ALA A 267 -8.60 -3.31 8.94
N GLN A 268 -7.71 -2.92 8.05
CA GLN A 268 -6.38 -2.49 8.40
C GLN A 268 -6.10 -1.14 7.77
N ILE A 269 -5.48 -0.27 8.56
CA ILE A 269 -5.10 1.07 8.17
C ILE A 269 -3.60 1.12 8.00
N LEU A 270 -3.16 1.72 6.89
CA LEU A 270 -1.74 1.95 6.61
C LEU A 270 -1.52 3.44 6.33
N GLN A 271 -0.52 4.04 6.97
CA GLN A 271 -0.16 5.44 6.71
C GLN A 271 1.34 5.60 6.49
N THR A 272 1.68 6.42 5.49
CA THR A 272 3.04 6.86 5.19
C THR A 272 3.10 8.38 5.20
N ASN A 273 4.22 8.91 5.66
CA ASN A 273 4.48 10.35 5.77
C ASN A 273 5.73 10.77 4.97
N GLY A 274 5.88 10.24 3.74
CA GLY A 274 7.09 10.38 2.94
C GLY A 274 8.32 9.63 3.48
N SER A 275 8.18 8.85 4.56
CA SER A 275 9.22 7.94 5.05
C SER A 275 8.90 6.49 4.72
N ASP A 276 9.92 5.64 4.59
CA ASP A 276 9.77 4.20 4.28
C ASP A 276 9.08 3.39 5.38
N ARG A 277 8.83 3.97 6.55
CA ARG A 277 8.12 3.29 7.63
C ARG A 277 6.61 3.47 7.46
N VAL A 278 5.95 2.44 6.96
CA VAL A 278 4.49 2.34 7.02
C VAL A 278 4.06 2.09 8.46
N ARG A 279 3.18 2.94 8.99
CA ARG A 279 2.44 2.60 10.20
C ARG A 279 1.26 1.73 9.82
N VAL A 280 1.11 0.60 10.50
CA VAL A 280 -0.01 -0.33 10.33
C VAL A 280 -0.84 -0.38 11.61
N GLN A 281 -2.16 -0.34 11.48
CA GLN A 281 -3.10 -0.46 12.59
C GLN A 281 -4.29 -1.33 12.19
N ASP A 282 -4.59 -2.35 12.99
CA ASP A 282 -5.80 -3.15 12.82
C ASP A 282 -7.01 -2.45 13.46
N VAL A 283 -8.15 -2.52 12.78
CA VAL A 283 -9.41 -1.91 13.20
C VAL A 283 -10.52 -2.95 13.11
N LEU A 284 -11.18 -3.19 14.24
CA LEU A 284 -12.40 -4.00 14.32
C LEU A 284 -13.60 -3.07 14.42
N ILE A 285 -14.56 -3.24 13.50
CA ILE A 285 -15.74 -2.38 13.39
C ILE A 285 -16.97 -3.26 13.61
N SER A 286 -17.64 -3.06 14.73
CA SER A 286 -18.91 -3.73 14.99
C SER A 286 -20.04 -3.01 14.25
N VAL A 287 -20.52 -3.62 13.17
CA VAL A 287 -21.61 -3.08 12.36
C VAL A 287 -22.95 -3.35 13.07
N PRO A 288 -23.84 -2.36 13.19
CA PRO A 288 -25.16 -2.53 13.79
C PRO A 288 -26.03 -3.59 13.11
N GLU A 289 -27.15 -3.89 13.75
CA GLU A 289 -28.18 -4.79 13.26
C GLU A 289 -28.78 -4.33 11.91
N CYS A 290 -29.43 -5.26 11.20
CA CYS A 290 -29.94 -5.02 9.84
C CYS A 290 -31.16 -4.08 9.77
N ASP A 291 -31.67 -3.59 10.90
CA ASP A 291 -32.66 -2.51 10.96
C ASP A 291 -32.04 -1.12 10.75
N ALA A 292 -30.72 -0.99 10.94
CA ALA A 292 -29.93 0.22 10.71
C ALA A 292 -29.42 0.35 9.25
N VAL A 293 -29.88 -0.49 8.32
CA VAL A 293 -29.46 -0.41 6.91
C VAL A 293 -29.73 0.99 6.33
N GLY A 294 -28.70 1.58 5.74
CA GLY A 294 -28.68 2.96 5.25
C GLY A 294 -28.04 3.96 6.21
N GLU A 295 -27.85 3.61 7.49
CA GLU A 295 -27.07 4.41 8.44
C GLU A 295 -25.59 4.42 8.09
N LEU A 296 -24.88 5.45 8.56
CA LEU A 296 -23.47 5.68 8.30
C LEU A 296 -22.70 5.67 9.63
N LEU A 297 -21.73 4.77 9.73
CA LEU A 297 -20.77 4.72 10.82
C LEU A 297 -19.57 5.58 10.44
N VAL A 298 -19.21 6.54 11.29
CA VAL A 298 -18.02 7.37 11.08
C VAL A 298 -16.98 7.01 12.13
N LEU A 299 -15.83 6.52 11.68
CA LEU A 299 -14.70 6.18 12.52
C LEU A 299 -13.72 7.36 12.52
N GLN A 300 -13.75 8.12 13.61
CA GLN A 300 -12.83 9.22 13.85
C GLN A 300 -11.60 8.74 14.60
N ASN A 301 -10.46 9.38 14.37
CA ASN A 301 -9.18 9.10 15.05
C ASN A 301 -8.61 7.70 14.81
N VAL A 302 -9.01 7.04 13.73
CA VAL A 302 -8.38 5.79 13.24
C VAL A 302 -7.26 6.07 12.25
N LEU A 303 -7.25 7.27 11.67
CA LEU A 303 -6.20 7.83 10.82
C LEU A 303 -5.68 9.11 11.49
N ASP A 304 -4.39 9.38 11.34
CA ASP A 304 -3.86 10.71 11.63
C ASP A 304 -4.13 11.64 10.45
N ASP A 305 -4.62 12.84 10.74
CA ASP A 305 -4.74 13.92 9.76
C ASP A 305 -3.36 14.30 9.19
N LEU A 306 -3.35 14.69 7.91
CA LEU A 306 -2.12 15.19 7.29
C LEU A 306 -1.96 16.68 7.57
N LYS A 307 -0.75 17.08 7.97
CA LYS A 307 -0.39 18.47 8.24
C LYS A 307 0.48 19.00 7.11
N ILE A 308 -0.09 19.83 6.24
CA ILE A 308 0.58 20.35 5.04
C ILE A 308 1.20 21.70 5.35
N ALA A 309 2.53 21.75 5.36
CA ALA A 309 3.27 22.97 5.62
C ALA A 309 3.16 23.97 4.47
N ALA A 310 3.10 25.26 4.81
CA ALA A 310 3.27 26.33 3.83
C ALA A 310 4.72 26.37 3.33
N ARG A 311 4.88 26.68 2.04
CA ARG A 311 6.19 26.95 1.44
C ARG A 311 6.73 28.32 1.84
#